data_AF-J9EJB7-F1
#
_entry.id   AF-J9EJB7-F1
#
_cell.length_a   1.000
_cell.length_b   1.000
_cell.length_c   1.000
_cell.angle_alpha   90.00
_cell.angle_beta   90.00
_cell.angle_gamma   90.00
#
_symmetry.space_group_name_H-M   'P 1'
#
loop_
_entity.id
_entity.type
_entity.pdbx_description
1 polymer ?
#
loop_
_entity_poly.entity_id
_entity_poly.type
_entity_poly.pdbx_seq_one_letter_code
_entity_poly.pdbx_strand_id
1 'polypeptide(L)'
;MSVMQFKPFIEQVLDIYPLIDYAILLGTGGMKVLYSDVSRTGRTKDLALNYISQHTVIKPTGNEMCSRNNFMPVSTVSELQWDMEHWQKAPDILLVEAACCFEEGGNLYAENKASLISTLSKRIQGLSGTIRGLDGDPVKAPVKLTVGSLVFYTKLDGYYYIWLSPGVHTIDVHKEGYYPYSFSAKIVLSKQAMHDILLTESFAFSSLFKRENLSISFIAFCMLALIFIGLYRLSVVHRIKSIKRWGEGFERLPLNDFDSNASDDDVVLDSTKYSFMGLIKPLRITA
;
A
#
# COMPACT_ATOMS: atom_id res chain seq x y z
N MET A 1 27.55 -11.34 28.27
CA MET A 1 26.64 -10.37 28.91
C MET A 1 25.23 -10.59 28.36
N SER A 2 24.17 -10.59 29.20
CA SER A 2 22.79 -10.75 28.73
C SER A 2 22.11 -9.39 28.62
N VAL A 3 21.71 -8.99 27.42
CA VAL A 3 21.06 -7.68 27.21
C VAL A 3 19.62 -7.66 27.71
N MET A 4 19.06 -8.81 28.10
CA MET A 4 17.76 -8.86 28.78
C MET A 4 17.72 -8.01 30.05
N GLN A 5 18.86 -7.76 30.68
CA GLN A 5 18.96 -6.83 31.81
C GLN A 5 18.60 -5.38 31.43
N PHE A 6 18.80 -5.00 30.16
CA PHE A 6 18.44 -3.69 29.63
C PHE A 6 17.01 -3.63 29.07
N LYS A 7 16.27 -4.75 29.05
CA LYS A 7 14.90 -4.79 28.52
C LYS A 7 14.00 -3.70 29.11
N PRO A 8 13.89 -3.52 30.46
CA PRO A 8 13.00 -2.51 31.02
C PRO A 8 13.37 -1.08 30.58
N PHE A 9 14.66 -0.78 30.48
CA PHE A 9 15.14 0.51 30.02
C PHE A 9 14.84 0.74 28.54
N ILE A 10 15.12 -0.26 27.69
CA ILE A 10 14.85 -0.17 26.26
C ILE A 10 13.36 -0.01 26.01
N GLU A 11 12.50 -0.77 26.69
CA GLU A 11 11.04 -0.63 26.56
C GLU A 11 10.56 0.75 26.99
N GLN A 12 11.08 1.31 28.09
CA GLN A 12 10.77 2.69 28.50
C GLN A 12 11.16 3.71 27.43
N VAL A 13 12.35 3.57 26.83
CA VAL A 13 12.80 4.46 25.74
C VAL A 13 11.90 4.33 24.51
N LEU A 14 11.48 3.11 24.17
CA LEU A 14 10.59 2.86 23.03
C LEU A 14 9.17 3.37 23.25
N ASP A 15 8.68 3.38 24.48
CA ASP A 15 7.37 3.97 24.80
C ASP A 15 7.39 5.50 24.65
N ILE A 16 8.53 6.15 24.90
CA ILE A 16 8.72 7.59 24.66
C ILE A 16 9.00 7.87 23.16
N TYR A 17 9.81 7.02 22.52
CA TYR A 17 10.27 7.18 21.15
C TYR A 17 9.94 5.94 20.30
N PRO A 18 8.67 5.76 19.90
CA PRO A 18 8.19 4.54 19.23
C PRO A 18 8.79 4.30 17.82
N LEU A 19 9.41 5.33 17.25
CA LEU A 19 10.08 5.27 15.95
C LEU A 19 11.51 4.69 16.03
N ILE A 20 12.08 4.54 17.23
CA ILE A 20 13.35 3.83 17.38
C ILE A 20 13.13 2.36 16.99
N ASP A 21 13.88 1.90 16.00
CA ASP A 21 13.78 0.58 15.41
C ASP A 21 15.13 -0.15 15.34
N TYR A 22 16.20 0.52 15.77
CA TYR A 22 17.57 0.04 15.75
C TYR A 22 18.36 0.66 16.90
N ALA A 23 19.15 -0.16 17.59
CA ALA A 23 20.03 0.26 18.67
C ALA A 23 21.45 -0.32 18.50
N ILE A 24 22.46 0.49 18.82
CA ILE A 24 23.84 0.02 18.94
C ILE A 24 24.17 -0.02 20.43
N LEU A 25 24.57 -1.21 20.91
CA LEU A 25 25.06 -1.42 22.26
C LEU A 25 26.57 -1.60 22.19
N LEU A 26 27.30 -0.83 23.01
CA LEU A 26 28.75 -0.95 23.11
C LEU A 26 29.09 -1.61 24.44
N GLY A 27 29.94 -2.64 24.39
CA GLY A 27 30.36 -3.39 25.56
C GLY A 27 31.80 -3.88 25.44
N THR A 28 32.22 -4.58 26.50
CA THR A 28 33.52 -5.24 26.61
C THR A 28 33.31 -6.71 26.94
N GLY A 29 34.39 -7.51 26.92
CA GLY A 29 34.34 -8.95 27.14
C GLY A 29 34.51 -9.78 25.85
N GLY A 30 34.87 -9.12 24.74
CA GLY A 30 35.08 -9.75 23.44
C GLY A 30 35.57 -8.75 22.40
N MET A 31 36.04 -9.26 21.27
CA MET A 31 36.43 -8.47 20.09
C MET A 31 35.63 -8.93 18.87
N LYS A 32 34.32 -8.65 18.90
CA LYS A 32 33.34 -9.16 17.94
C LYS A 32 32.08 -8.30 17.88
N VAL A 33 31.30 -8.51 16.83
CA VAL A 33 30.02 -7.84 16.60
C VAL A 33 28.92 -8.87 16.54
N LEU A 34 27.95 -8.73 17.42
CA LEU A 34 26.77 -9.58 17.49
C LEU A 34 25.56 -8.79 17.00
N TYR A 35 24.66 -9.45 16.29
CA TYR A 35 23.47 -8.78 15.74
C TYR A 35 22.19 -9.55 16.02
N SER A 36 21.11 -8.81 16.25
CA SER A 36 19.73 -9.33 16.31
C SER A 36 18.91 -8.68 15.20
N ASP A 37 18.35 -9.49 14.31
CA ASP A 37 17.52 -9.07 13.17
C ASP A 37 16.06 -9.42 13.43
N VAL A 38 15.47 -8.76 14.44
CA VAL A 38 14.07 -8.92 14.84
C VAL A 38 13.14 -8.57 13.69
N SER A 39 13.52 -7.56 12.89
CA SER A 39 12.78 -7.13 11.70
C SER A 39 12.83 -8.13 10.55
N ARG A 40 13.75 -9.10 10.58
CA ARG A 40 14.00 -10.10 9.50
C ARG A 40 14.27 -9.47 8.14
N THR A 41 14.85 -8.27 8.13
CA THR A 41 15.14 -7.53 6.90
C THR A 41 16.55 -7.80 6.38
N GLY A 42 17.38 -8.49 7.16
CA GLY A 42 18.82 -8.64 6.92
C GLY A 42 19.62 -7.38 7.22
N ARG A 43 18.96 -6.29 7.65
CA ARG A 43 19.56 -4.97 7.90
C ARG A 43 20.68 -5.07 8.92
N THR A 44 20.41 -5.64 10.08
CA THR A 44 21.36 -5.65 11.20
C THR A 44 22.62 -6.44 10.85
N LYS A 45 22.47 -7.52 10.09
CA LYS A 45 23.59 -8.32 9.58
C LYS A 45 24.46 -7.53 8.61
N ASP A 46 23.84 -6.83 7.65
CA ASP A 46 24.55 -5.96 6.69
C ASP A 46 25.27 -4.81 7.41
N LEU A 47 24.65 -4.22 8.44
CA LEU A 47 25.26 -3.20 9.28
C LEU A 47 26.42 -3.74 10.15
N ALA A 48 26.33 -4.97 10.64
CA ALA A 48 27.41 -5.64 11.37
C ALA A 48 28.63 -5.88 10.48
N LEU A 49 28.41 -6.38 9.27
CA LEU A 49 29.47 -6.57 8.28
C LEU A 49 30.12 -5.23 7.89
N ASN A 50 29.30 -4.19 7.71
CA ASN A 50 29.79 -2.85 7.45
C ASN A 50 30.67 -2.31 8.59
N TYR A 51 30.25 -2.52 9.84
CA TYR A 51 31.03 -2.13 11.01
C TYR A 51 32.43 -2.73 10.99
N ILE A 52 32.53 -4.05 10.83
CA ILE A 52 33.82 -4.75 10.85
C ILE A 52 34.68 -4.39 9.64
N SER A 53 34.09 -4.16 8.47
CA SER A 53 34.85 -3.76 7.27
C SER A 53 35.67 -2.48 7.46
N GLN A 54 35.28 -1.63 8.42
CA GLN A 54 35.95 -0.37 8.73
C GLN A 54 36.77 -0.43 10.02
N HIS A 55 36.74 -1.55 10.75
CA HIS A 55 37.45 -1.67 12.01
C HIS A 55 38.91 -2.04 11.76
N THR A 56 39.82 -1.41 12.50
CA THR A 56 41.27 -1.60 12.35
C THR A 56 41.81 -2.92 12.92
N VAL A 57 41.09 -3.55 13.84
CA VAL A 57 41.56 -4.68 14.67
C VAL A 57 40.67 -5.90 14.46
N ILE A 58 39.34 -5.73 14.54
CA ILE A 58 38.39 -6.82 14.28
C ILE A 58 38.44 -7.18 12.80
N LYS A 59 38.82 -8.42 12.48
CA LYS A 59 38.88 -8.89 11.09
C LYS A 59 37.56 -9.55 10.66
N PRO A 60 37.14 -9.42 9.39
CA PRO A 60 35.90 -10.02 8.89
C PRO A 60 35.96 -11.54 8.79
N THR A 61 37.17 -12.10 8.69
CA THR A 61 37.41 -13.54 8.67
C THR A 61 38.44 -13.89 9.74
N GLY A 62 38.16 -14.93 10.51
CA GLY A 62 39.03 -15.40 11.59
C GLY A 62 38.32 -15.49 12.93
N ASN A 63 39.10 -15.86 13.94
CA ASN A 63 38.62 -15.99 15.31
C ASN A 63 38.68 -14.65 16.01
N GLU A 64 37.71 -14.40 16.88
CA GLU A 64 37.75 -13.25 17.77
C GLU A 64 38.99 -13.30 18.67
N MET A 65 39.65 -12.16 18.84
CA MET A 65 40.99 -12.06 19.43
C MET A 65 41.03 -12.46 20.90
N CYS A 66 39.88 -12.41 21.60
CA CYS A 66 39.79 -12.75 23.02
C CYS A 66 39.61 -14.26 23.27
N SER A 67 39.42 -15.06 22.22
CA SER A 67 39.24 -16.50 22.35
C SER A 67 40.60 -17.16 22.63
N ARG A 68 40.89 -17.39 23.92
CA ARG A 68 42.15 -18.01 24.37
C ARG A 68 42.32 -19.48 23.96
N ASN A 69 41.24 -20.18 23.60
CA ASN A 69 41.27 -21.61 23.28
C ASN A 69 40.85 -21.87 21.83
N ASN A 70 41.83 -22.23 20.99
CA ASN A 70 41.69 -22.53 19.55
C ASN A 70 40.75 -23.71 19.19
N PHE A 71 40.15 -24.38 20.17
CA PHE A 71 39.31 -25.55 19.93
C PHE A 71 37.92 -25.23 19.37
N MET A 72 37.42 -24.01 19.60
CA MET A 72 36.14 -23.56 19.05
C MET A 72 36.32 -22.15 18.46
N PRO A 73 36.55 -22.03 17.14
CA PRO A 73 36.65 -20.74 16.48
C PRO A 73 35.35 -19.95 16.65
N VAL A 74 35.42 -18.78 17.31
CA VAL A 74 34.27 -17.88 17.47
C VAL A 74 34.35 -16.82 16.38
N SER A 75 33.32 -16.79 15.52
CA SER A 75 33.20 -15.80 14.45
C SER A 75 33.17 -14.38 15.02
N THR A 76 33.85 -13.47 14.34
CA THR A 76 33.81 -12.02 14.66
C THR A 76 32.47 -11.39 14.35
N VAL A 77 31.64 -12.01 13.49
CA VAL A 77 30.23 -11.67 13.28
C VAL A 77 29.37 -12.89 13.58
N SER A 78 28.42 -12.77 14.50
CA SER A 78 27.43 -13.83 14.70
C SER A 78 26.08 -13.28 15.11
N GLU A 79 25.05 -14.09 14.88
CA GLU A 79 23.72 -13.78 15.38
C GLU A 79 23.71 -13.91 16.90
N LEU A 80 23.01 -12.97 17.51
CA LEU A 80 22.88 -12.85 18.94
C LEU A 80 21.83 -13.84 19.42
N GLN A 81 22.29 -14.99 19.88
CA GLN A 81 21.41 -16.06 20.39
C GLN A 81 20.90 -15.69 21.78
N TRP A 82 19.71 -15.09 21.85
CA TRP A 82 18.95 -14.91 23.08
C TRP A 82 17.57 -15.54 22.94
N ASP A 83 17.00 -15.92 24.09
CA ASP A 83 15.60 -16.31 24.19
C ASP A 83 14.69 -15.07 24.05
N MET A 84 14.55 -14.61 22.81
CA MET A 84 13.72 -13.45 22.43
C MET A 84 12.24 -13.82 22.29
N GLU A 85 11.84 -15.06 22.61
CA GLU A 85 10.51 -15.61 22.36
C GLU A 85 9.39 -14.77 23.02
N HIS A 86 9.76 -13.88 23.96
CA HIS A 86 8.86 -13.01 24.71
C HIS A 86 9.14 -11.50 24.58
N TRP A 87 10.00 -11.04 23.66
CA TRP A 87 10.31 -9.60 23.52
C TRP A 87 9.69 -8.98 22.26
N GLN A 88 8.37 -8.80 22.30
CA GLN A 88 7.56 -8.33 21.16
C GLN A 88 7.92 -6.92 20.64
N LYS A 89 8.40 -6.04 21.52
CA LYS A 89 8.76 -4.65 21.18
C LYS A 89 10.25 -4.45 20.87
N ALA A 90 11.05 -5.50 20.80
CA ALA A 90 12.50 -5.34 20.62
C ALA A 90 12.84 -4.60 19.32
N PRO A 91 13.77 -3.62 19.36
CA PRO A 91 14.35 -3.08 18.14
C PRO A 91 15.38 -4.07 17.58
N ASP A 92 15.83 -3.83 16.35
CA ASP A 92 17.04 -4.50 15.88
C ASP A 92 18.24 -4.03 16.72
N ILE A 93 19.14 -4.94 17.08
CA ILE A 93 20.24 -4.63 18.00
C ILE A 93 21.57 -5.02 17.35
N LEU A 94 22.51 -4.08 17.34
CA LEU A 94 23.92 -4.34 17.06
C LEU A 94 24.71 -4.22 18.37
N LEU A 95 25.20 -5.34 18.89
CA LEU A 95 26.07 -5.36 20.05
C LEU A 95 27.53 -5.45 19.59
N VAL A 96 28.29 -4.40 19.85
CA VAL A 96 29.73 -4.34 19.59
C VAL A 96 30.46 -4.62 20.90
N GLU A 97 31.18 -5.73 20.96
CA GLU A 97 32.16 -5.99 21.99
C GLU A 97 33.51 -5.49 21.47
N ALA A 98 33.95 -4.36 22.01
CA ALA A 98 35.06 -3.56 21.47
C ALA A 98 36.41 -3.82 22.16
N ALA A 99 36.45 -4.68 23.18
CA ALA A 99 37.66 -4.99 23.94
C ALA A 99 37.50 -6.29 24.74
N CYS A 100 38.59 -7.03 24.93
CA CYS A 100 38.62 -8.22 25.79
C CYS A 100 38.42 -7.87 27.27
N CYS A 101 39.11 -6.83 27.72
CA CYS A 101 39.10 -6.33 29.09
C CYS A 101 38.90 -4.82 29.07
N PHE A 102 38.38 -4.26 30.16
CA PHE A 102 38.39 -2.82 30.35
C PHE A 102 39.82 -2.39 30.73
N GLU A 103 40.52 -1.69 29.84
CA GLU A 103 41.85 -1.16 30.10
C GLU A 103 41.83 0.36 30.08
N GLU A 104 42.40 1.00 31.11
CA GLU A 104 42.57 2.44 31.15
C GLU A 104 43.61 2.87 30.09
N GLY A 105 43.23 3.82 29.23
CA GLY A 105 44.12 4.37 28.19
C GLY A 105 44.06 3.69 26.81
N GLY A 106 43.14 2.74 26.59
CA GLY A 106 42.92 2.12 25.29
C GLY A 106 42.43 3.11 24.21
N ASN A 107 42.83 2.92 22.96
CA ASN A 107 42.45 3.77 21.83
C ASN A 107 41.05 3.44 21.26
N LEU A 108 40.12 3.03 22.14
CA LEU A 108 38.80 2.49 21.77
C LEU A 108 38.02 3.42 20.85
N TYR A 109 38.08 4.73 21.11
CA TYR A 109 37.42 5.70 20.24
C TYR A 109 38.02 5.70 18.83
N ALA A 110 39.34 5.80 18.67
CA ALA A 110 39.94 5.88 17.34
C ALA A 110 39.77 4.57 16.55
N GLU A 111 39.80 3.43 17.22
CA GLU A 111 39.59 2.11 16.62
C GLU A 111 38.15 1.91 16.11
N ASN A 112 37.15 2.45 16.83
CA ASN A 112 35.74 2.24 16.52
C ASN A 112 35.09 3.40 15.74
N LYS A 113 35.71 4.58 15.70
CA LYS A 113 35.13 5.80 15.08
C LYS A 113 34.72 5.58 13.62
N ALA A 114 35.61 5.01 12.79
CA ALA A 114 35.33 4.79 11.37
C ALA A 114 34.16 3.81 11.17
N SER A 115 34.16 2.72 11.94
CA SER A 115 33.08 1.73 11.97
C SER A 115 31.74 2.32 12.38
N LEU A 116 31.70 3.09 13.46
CA LEU A 116 30.47 3.75 13.92
C LEU A 116 29.92 4.73 12.90
N ILE A 117 30.76 5.63 12.37
CA ILE A 117 30.34 6.62 11.38
C ILE A 117 29.81 5.92 10.13
N SER A 118 30.54 4.92 9.63
CA SER A 118 30.12 4.16 8.44
C SER A 118 28.80 3.44 8.67
N THR A 119 28.64 2.75 9.79
CA THR A 119 27.41 2.01 10.10
C THR A 119 26.21 2.91 10.32
N LEU A 120 26.37 4.04 11.02
CA LEU A 120 25.29 5.02 11.18
C LEU A 120 24.93 5.68 9.84
N SER A 121 25.92 6.00 9.01
CA SER A 121 25.69 6.55 7.67
C SER A 121 24.99 5.56 6.74
N LYS A 122 25.33 4.27 6.85
CA LYS A 122 24.65 3.22 6.09
C LYS A 122 23.24 2.95 6.62
N ARG A 123 22.98 3.08 7.93
CA ARG A 123 21.65 2.89 8.54
C ARG A 123 20.61 3.88 8.05
N ILE A 124 21.00 5.09 7.62
CA ILE A 124 20.01 6.08 7.14
C ILE A 124 19.47 5.77 5.74
N GLN A 125 20.09 4.84 5.01
CA GLN A 125 19.58 4.46 3.69
C GLN A 125 18.18 3.84 3.76
N GLY A 126 17.45 3.89 2.66
CA GLY A 126 16.09 3.37 2.57
C GLY A 126 15.12 4.45 2.08
N LEU A 127 13.85 4.28 2.42
CA LEU A 127 12.76 5.11 1.94
C LEU A 127 11.96 5.64 3.12
N SER A 128 11.68 6.94 3.11
CA SER A 128 10.77 7.58 4.07
C SER A 128 9.79 8.50 3.36
N GLY A 129 8.73 8.86 4.04
CA GLY A 129 7.86 9.93 3.60
C GLY A 129 6.62 9.99 4.47
N THR A 130 5.64 10.74 3.98
CA THR A 130 4.33 10.84 4.60
C THR A 130 3.26 10.09 3.81
N ILE A 131 2.21 9.64 4.50
CA ILE A 131 1.05 9.00 3.90
C ILE A 131 -0.18 9.82 4.26
N ARG A 132 -0.79 10.45 3.27
CA ARG A 132 -1.94 11.34 3.46
C ARG A 132 -3.14 10.87 2.64
N GLY A 133 -4.34 11.20 3.11
CA GLY A 133 -5.55 11.10 2.30
C GLY A 133 -5.62 12.24 1.28
N LEU A 134 -6.63 12.20 0.40
CA LEU A 134 -6.92 13.29 -0.53
C LEU A 134 -7.39 14.58 0.16
N ASP A 135 -7.89 14.45 1.38
CA ASP A 135 -8.21 15.55 2.30
C ASP A 135 -6.95 16.23 2.87
N GLY A 136 -5.78 15.62 2.72
CA GLY A 136 -4.50 16.11 3.23
C GLY A 136 -4.18 15.63 4.64
N ASP A 137 -5.10 14.91 5.29
CA ASP A 137 -4.94 14.40 6.65
C ASP A 137 -4.02 13.16 6.68
N PRO A 138 -3.25 12.96 7.77
CA PRO A 138 -2.38 11.80 7.90
C PRO A 138 -3.22 10.51 7.99
N VAL A 139 -2.89 9.51 7.17
CA VAL A 139 -3.56 8.21 7.21
C VAL A 139 -3.19 7.47 8.48
N LYS A 140 -4.20 6.99 9.22
CA LYS A 140 -4.01 6.30 10.49
C LYS A 140 -3.18 5.02 10.33
N ALA A 141 -2.22 4.82 11.23
CA ALA A 141 -1.49 3.56 11.36
C ALA A 141 -2.43 2.40 11.77
N PRO A 142 -2.08 1.13 11.49
CA PRO A 142 -0.97 0.71 10.64
C PRO A 142 -1.37 0.75 9.15
N VAL A 143 -0.44 1.20 8.30
CA VAL A 143 -0.48 1.05 6.83
C VAL A 143 0.54 -0.03 6.48
N LYS A 144 0.17 -0.98 5.62
CA LYS A 144 1.05 -2.07 5.19
C LYS A 144 1.84 -1.65 3.95
N LEU A 145 3.16 -1.74 4.01
CA LEU A 145 4.05 -1.57 2.85
C LEU A 145 4.74 -2.90 2.55
N THR A 146 4.72 -3.34 1.29
CA THR A 146 5.30 -4.60 0.85
C THR A 146 6.36 -4.33 -0.21
N VAL A 147 7.52 -4.99 -0.07
CA VAL A 147 8.64 -4.92 -1.02
C VAL A 147 9.15 -6.33 -1.27
N GLY A 148 8.71 -6.96 -2.35
CA GLY A 148 8.96 -8.38 -2.60
C GLY A 148 8.37 -9.25 -1.48
N SER A 149 9.22 -9.95 -0.73
CA SER A 149 8.81 -10.76 0.43
C SER A 149 8.82 -10.00 1.76
N LEU A 150 9.35 -8.77 1.80
CA LEU A 150 9.43 -7.96 3.01
C LEU A 150 8.11 -7.22 3.25
N VAL A 151 7.66 -7.22 4.51
CA VAL A 151 6.43 -6.55 4.93
C VAL A 151 6.74 -5.60 6.08
N PHE A 152 6.31 -4.36 5.94
CA PHE A 152 6.47 -3.29 6.91
C PHE A 152 5.11 -2.71 7.31
N TYR A 153 5.03 -2.21 8.53
CA TYR A 153 3.84 -1.53 9.04
C TYR A 153 4.22 -0.16 9.60
N THR A 154 3.44 0.87 9.27
CA THR A 154 3.62 2.18 9.90
C THR A 154 3.27 2.11 11.38
N LYS A 155 4.10 2.78 12.20
CA LYS A 155 3.89 2.89 13.65
C LYS A 155 3.21 4.21 14.05
N LEU A 156 3.35 5.24 13.21
CA LEU A 156 2.85 6.59 13.44
C LEU A 156 1.93 7.00 12.29
N ASP A 157 0.86 7.71 12.61
CA ASP A 157 -0.09 8.22 11.63
C ASP A 157 0.62 9.08 10.59
N GLY A 158 0.41 8.71 9.33
CA GLY A 158 0.95 9.43 8.18
C GLY A 158 2.46 9.48 8.06
N TYR A 159 3.25 8.70 8.81
CA TYR A 159 4.70 8.61 8.63
C TYR A 159 5.16 7.18 8.39
N TYR A 160 6.11 7.03 7.47
CA TYR A 160 6.78 5.76 7.27
C TYR A 160 8.29 5.94 7.05
N TYR A 161 9.03 4.93 7.51
CA TYR A 161 10.41 4.71 7.13
C TYR A 161 10.62 3.19 7.00
N ILE A 162 11.21 2.78 5.89
CA ILE A 162 11.60 1.39 5.64
C ILE A 162 13.05 1.37 5.18
N TRP A 163 13.86 0.54 5.83
CA TRP A 163 15.24 0.33 5.39
C TRP A 163 15.24 -0.62 4.20
N LEU A 164 15.94 -0.23 3.13
CA LEU A 164 16.08 -1.02 1.91
C LEU A 164 17.53 -1.01 1.47
N SER A 165 17.98 -2.11 0.86
CA SER A 165 19.30 -2.17 0.23
C SER A 165 19.35 -1.28 -1.03
N PRO A 166 20.55 -0.83 -1.48
CA PRO A 166 20.67 -0.04 -2.69
C PRO A 166 20.14 -0.82 -3.90
N GLY A 167 19.31 -0.17 -4.72
CA GLY A 167 18.63 -0.83 -5.82
C GLY A 167 17.33 -0.13 -6.20
N VAL A 168 16.67 -0.62 -7.25
CA VAL A 168 15.32 -0.21 -7.60
C VAL A 168 14.35 -1.20 -6.99
N HIS A 169 13.43 -0.71 -6.17
CA HIS A 169 12.44 -1.51 -5.48
C HIS A 169 11.04 -1.06 -5.90
N THR A 170 10.13 -2.01 -6.04
CA THR A 170 8.70 -1.72 -6.18
C THR A 170 8.04 -1.87 -4.80
N ILE A 171 7.30 -0.86 -4.40
CA ILE A 171 6.65 -0.73 -3.11
C ILE A 171 5.15 -0.77 -3.33
N ASP A 172 4.49 -1.74 -2.71
CA ASP A 172 3.04 -1.86 -2.68
C ASP A 172 2.51 -1.42 -1.33
N VAL A 173 1.61 -0.44 -1.35
CA VAL A 173 1.01 0.20 -0.18
C VAL A 173 -0.45 -0.21 -0.09
N HIS A 174 -0.81 -0.75 1.06
CA HIS A 174 -2.16 -1.25 1.33
C HIS A 174 -2.68 -0.74 2.67
N LYS A 175 -3.90 -0.19 2.64
CA LYS A 175 -4.68 0.20 3.81
C LYS A 175 -6.15 -0.12 3.54
N GLU A 176 -6.82 -0.71 4.52
CA GLU A 176 -8.26 -0.93 4.46
C GLU A 176 -9.00 0.41 4.30
N GLY A 177 -9.98 0.44 3.40
CA GLY A 177 -10.72 1.66 3.07
C GLY A 177 -10.03 2.57 2.07
N TYR A 178 -8.88 2.18 1.51
CA TYR A 178 -8.18 2.91 0.45
C TYR A 178 -7.91 2.01 -0.76
N TYR A 179 -7.82 2.60 -1.94
CA TYR A 179 -7.33 1.90 -3.13
C TYR A 179 -5.85 1.53 -2.96
N PRO A 180 -5.41 0.36 -3.46
CA PRO A 180 -4.01 -0.03 -3.43
C PRO A 180 -3.17 0.98 -4.24
N TYR A 181 -1.97 1.27 -3.74
CA TYR A 181 -1.04 2.20 -4.36
C TYR A 181 0.31 1.52 -4.54
N SER A 182 0.88 1.59 -5.74
CA SER A 182 2.17 0.96 -6.06
C SER A 182 3.07 1.94 -6.79
N PHE A 183 4.36 1.95 -6.43
CA PHE A 183 5.36 2.80 -7.07
C PHE A 183 6.75 2.16 -7.01
N SER A 184 7.67 2.64 -7.86
CA SER A 184 9.06 2.22 -7.82
C SER A 184 9.97 3.33 -7.30
N ALA A 185 10.88 2.99 -6.40
CA ALA A 185 11.85 3.93 -5.83
C ALA A 185 13.28 3.41 -6.02
N LYS A 186 14.21 4.32 -6.33
CA LYS A 186 15.65 4.04 -6.41
C LYS A 186 16.32 4.40 -5.10
N ILE A 187 16.88 3.41 -4.43
CA ILE A 187 17.60 3.54 -3.17
C ILE A 187 19.10 3.62 -3.45
N VAL A 188 19.74 4.62 -2.87
CA VAL A 188 21.19 4.86 -2.99
C VAL A 188 21.86 4.56 -1.66
N LEU A 189 23.07 4.00 -1.73
CA LEU A 189 23.87 3.68 -0.54
C LEU A 189 24.05 4.93 0.35
N SER A 190 23.86 4.75 1.66
CA SER A 190 24.01 5.78 2.70
C SER A 190 23.22 7.08 2.44
N LYS A 191 22.10 6.99 1.69
CA LYS A 191 21.20 8.12 1.44
C LYS A 191 19.76 7.70 1.63
N GLN A 192 18.99 8.54 2.30
CA GLN A 192 17.55 8.37 2.44
C GLN A 192 16.85 8.90 1.20
N ALA A 193 16.00 8.09 0.58
CA ALA A 193 15.06 8.52 -0.45
C ALA A 193 13.77 9.02 0.21
N MET A 194 13.15 10.04 -0.38
CA MET A 194 11.87 10.59 0.07
C MET A 194 10.79 10.40 -0.98
N HIS A 195 9.63 9.90 -0.57
CA HIS A 195 8.44 9.79 -1.42
C HIS A 195 7.17 9.93 -0.59
N ASP A 196 6.40 10.98 -0.84
CA ASP A 196 5.10 11.16 -0.19
C ASP A 196 4.00 10.40 -0.95
N ILE A 197 3.11 9.76 -0.19
CA ILE A 197 2.04 8.92 -0.71
C ILE A 197 0.71 9.62 -0.46
N LEU A 198 -0.08 9.77 -1.52
CA LEU A 198 -1.48 10.21 -1.44
C LEU A 198 -2.39 9.02 -1.72
N LEU A 199 -3.14 8.60 -0.71
CA LEU A 199 -4.09 7.49 -0.80
C LEU A 199 -5.49 8.01 -1.09
N THR A 200 -6.14 7.40 -2.07
CA THR A 200 -7.54 7.63 -2.41
C THR A 200 -8.41 6.66 -1.64
N GLU A 201 -9.40 7.18 -0.91
CA GLU A 201 -10.37 6.33 -0.22
C GLU A 201 -11.13 5.45 -1.22
N SER A 202 -11.27 4.17 -0.90
CA SER A 202 -12.10 3.25 -1.66
C SER A 202 -13.56 3.47 -1.27
N PHE A 203 -14.44 3.59 -2.25
CA PHE A 203 -15.88 3.65 -1.99
C PHE A 203 -16.37 2.30 -1.45
N ALA A 204 -16.57 2.19 -0.14
CA ALA A 204 -17.28 1.07 0.46
C ALA A 204 -18.78 1.38 0.49
N PHE A 205 -19.65 0.50 0.00
CA PHE A 205 -21.11 0.67 0.11
C PHE A 205 -21.59 0.87 1.57
N SER A 206 -20.81 0.41 2.55
CA SER A 206 -21.05 0.69 3.98
C SER A 206 -20.96 2.18 4.35
N SER A 207 -20.26 3.00 3.56
CA SER A 207 -20.21 4.46 3.72
C SER A 207 -21.55 5.14 3.39
N LEU A 208 -22.40 4.52 2.58
CA LEU A 208 -23.77 4.99 2.32
C LEU A 208 -24.67 4.85 3.56
N PHE A 209 -24.35 3.92 4.47
CA PHE A 209 -25.11 3.65 5.69
C PHE A 209 -24.50 4.31 6.94
N LYS A 210 -23.45 5.13 6.80
CA LYS A 210 -22.97 5.98 7.91
C LYS A 210 -24.03 7.02 8.26
N ARG A 211 -24.12 7.37 9.56
CA ARG A 211 -25.16 8.28 10.10
C ARG A 211 -25.23 9.64 9.39
N GLU A 212 -24.11 10.12 8.88
CA GLU A 212 -23.99 11.35 8.09
C GLU A 212 -24.59 11.24 6.67
N ASN A 213 -24.61 10.04 6.08
CA ASN A 213 -25.07 9.79 4.71
C ASN A 213 -26.44 9.09 4.64
N LEU A 214 -27.00 8.67 5.79
CA LEU A 214 -28.32 8.02 5.88
C LEU A 214 -29.44 8.86 5.24
N SER A 215 -29.40 10.19 5.42
CA SER A 215 -30.38 11.11 4.84
C SER A 215 -30.36 11.06 3.31
N ILE A 216 -29.17 11.09 2.72
CA ILE A 216 -28.95 11.07 1.27
C ILE A 216 -29.36 9.70 0.71
N SER A 217 -28.99 8.62 1.39
CA SER A 217 -29.38 7.26 0.99
C SER A 217 -30.89 7.04 1.05
N PHE A 218 -31.58 7.58 2.06
CA PHE A 218 -33.03 7.47 2.20
C PHE A 218 -33.75 8.23 1.08
N ILE A 219 -33.29 9.44 0.74
CA ILE A 219 -33.83 10.23 -0.37
C ILE A 219 -33.67 9.47 -1.70
N ALA A 220 -32.48 8.92 -1.97
CA ALA A 220 -32.23 8.13 -3.17
C ALA A 220 -33.15 6.89 -3.26
N PHE A 221 -33.37 6.21 -2.14
CA PHE A 221 -34.29 5.06 -2.06
C PHE A 221 -35.74 5.48 -2.32
N CYS A 222 -36.20 6.60 -1.75
CA CYS A 222 -37.53 7.14 -2.01
C CYS A 222 -37.73 7.49 -3.48
N MET A 223 -36.74 8.11 -4.13
CA MET A 223 -36.81 8.45 -5.55
C MET A 223 -36.89 7.20 -6.43
N LEU A 224 -36.08 6.17 -6.14
CA LEU A 224 -36.18 4.87 -6.83
C LEU A 224 -37.54 4.21 -6.63
N ALA A 225 -38.07 4.20 -5.40
CA ALA A 225 -39.38 3.64 -5.10
C ALA A 225 -40.50 4.37 -5.86
N LEU A 226 -40.46 5.70 -5.95
CA LEU A 226 -41.43 6.49 -6.71
C LEU A 226 -41.35 6.20 -8.22
N ILE A 227 -40.15 6.02 -8.76
CA ILE A 227 -39.96 5.60 -10.16
C ILE A 227 -40.54 4.21 -10.39
N PHE A 228 -40.28 3.25 -9.51
CA PHE A 228 -40.85 1.90 -9.59
C PHE A 228 -42.37 1.90 -9.48
N ILE A 229 -42.93 2.70 -8.56
CA ILE A 229 -44.39 2.87 -8.44
C ILE A 229 -44.96 3.51 -9.70
N GLY A 230 -44.30 4.53 -10.26
CA GLY A 230 -44.69 5.17 -11.51
C GLY A 230 -44.69 4.21 -12.69
N LEU A 231 -43.62 3.43 -12.86
CA LEU A 231 -43.51 2.39 -13.90
C LEU A 231 -44.54 1.28 -13.70
N TYR A 232 -44.78 0.87 -12.45
CA TYR A 232 -45.81 -0.12 -12.13
C TYR A 232 -47.20 0.40 -12.51
N ARG A 233 -47.56 1.62 -12.07
CA ARG A 233 -48.83 2.26 -12.44
C ARG A 233 -48.98 2.41 -13.94
N LEU A 234 -47.93 2.85 -14.63
CA LEU A 234 -47.92 2.96 -16.10
C LEU A 234 -48.13 1.59 -16.75
N SER A 235 -47.46 0.54 -16.28
CA SER A 235 -47.62 -0.81 -16.81
C SER A 235 -49.03 -1.39 -16.58
N VAL A 236 -49.63 -1.12 -15.42
CA VAL A 236 -51.01 -1.53 -15.09
C VAL A 236 -52.02 -0.78 -15.97
N VAL A 237 -51.88 0.54 -16.11
CA VAL A 237 -52.73 1.34 -16.99
C VAL A 237 -52.58 0.90 -18.45
N HIS A 238 -51.36 0.60 -18.90
CA HIS A 238 -51.13 0.08 -20.24
C HIS A 238 -51.75 -1.31 -20.45
N ARG A 239 -51.74 -2.19 -19.43
CA ARG A 239 -52.46 -3.47 -19.47
C ARG A 239 -53.97 -3.30 -19.53
N ILE A 240 -54.54 -2.37 -18.75
CA ILE A 240 -55.99 -2.09 -18.75
C ILE A 240 -56.42 -1.46 -20.07
N LYS A 241 -55.65 -0.50 -20.61
CA LYS A 241 -55.92 0.12 -21.92
C LYS A 241 -55.76 -0.87 -23.06
N SER A 242 -54.76 -1.76 -22.99
CA SER A 242 -54.63 -2.90 -23.91
C SER A 242 -55.89 -3.77 -23.85
N ILE A 243 -56.33 -4.21 -22.67
CA ILE A 243 -57.54 -5.03 -22.48
C ILE A 243 -58.80 -4.35 -23.05
N LYS A 244 -58.99 -3.04 -22.83
CA LYS A 244 -60.11 -2.28 -23.42
C LYS A 244 -60.04 -2.25 -24.95
N ARG A 245 -58.83 -2.16 -25.52
CA ARG A 245 -58.61 -2.13 -26.98
C ARG A 245 -58.91 -3.45 -27.68
N TRP A 246 -58.95 -4.58 -26.95
CA TRP A 246 -59.43 -5.87 -27.47
C TRP A 246 -60.92 -6.14 -27.17
N GLY A 247 -61.56 -5.30 -26.35
CA GLY A 247 -62.99 -5.42 -25.99
C GLY A 247 -63.95 -4.68 -26.92
N GLU A 248 -63.46 -3.67 -27.64
CA GLU A 248 -64.18 -3.09 -28.77
C GLU A 248 -63.83 -3.92 -30.01
N GLY A 249 -64.69 -4.90 -30.29
CA GLY A 249 -64.53 -5.84 -31.38
C GLY A 249 -64.29 -5.16 -32.72
N PHE A 250 -63.55 -5.84 -33.60
CA PHE A 250 -63.32 -5.44 -34.98
C PHE A 250 -64.60 -4.92 -35.62
N GLU A 251 -64.63 -3.61 -35.92
CA GLU A 251 -65.69 -3.00 -36.70
C GLU A 251 -65.67 -3.66 -38.08
N ARG A 252 -66.76 -4.33 -38.47
CA ARG A 252 -66.86 -4.99 -39.77
C ARG A 252 -66.83 -3.91 -40.85
N LEU A 253 -65.85 -3.98 -41.75
CA LEU A 253 -65.86 -3.22 -42.99
C LEU A 253 -67.16 -3.56 -43.75
N PRO A 254 -67.90 -2.57 -44.26
CA PRO A 254 -69.06 -2.85 -45.10
C PRO A 254 -68.56 -3.55 -46.36
N LEU A 255 -69.05 -4.78 -46.58
CA LEU A 255 -68.93 -5.45 -47.87
C LEU A 255 -69.88 -4.72 -48.81
N ASN A 256 -69.30 -3.90 -49.68
CA ASN A 256 -69.99 -3.43 -50.86
C ASN A 256 -70.15 -4.64 -51.79
N ASP A 257 -71.34 -5.23 -51.80
CA ASP A 257 -71.79 -6.12 -52.86
C ASP A 257 -71.97 -5.27 -54.13
N PHE A 258 -70.95 -5.24 -54.98
CA PHE A 258 -71.08 -4.81 -56.36
C PHE A 258 -70.61 -5.93 -57.28
N ASP A 259 -71.49 -6.90 -57.50
CA ASP A 259 -71.50 -7.66 -58.74
C ASP A 259 -72.25 -6.83 -59.79
N SER A 260 -71.53 -6.32 -60.79
CA SER A 260 -71.86 -6.42 -62.22
C SER A 260 -71.05 -5.43 -63.08
N ASN A 261 -70.06 -5.97 -63.78
CA ASN A 261 -69.66 -5.70 -65.16
C ASN A 261 -69.76 -4.25 -65.71
N ALA A 262 -68.62 -3.63 -66.00
CA ALA A 262 -68.23 -3.32 -67.38
C ALA A 262 -66.83 -2.67 -67.47
N SER A 263 -66.07 -3.15 -68.47
CA SER A 263 -64.97 -2.52 -69.21
C SER A 263 -63.66 -2.20 -68.47
N ASP A 264 -62.66 -3.04 -68.78
CA ASP A 264 -61.39 -2.67 -69.42
C ASP A 264 -60.66 -1.43 -68.87
N ASP A 265 -59.52 -1.65 -68.22
CA ASP A 265 -58.23 -1.50 -68.90
C ASP A 265 -57.08 -1.93 -67.97
N ASP A 266 -56.15 -2.64 -68.58
CA ASP A 266 -54.89 -3.11 -68.01
C ASP A 266 -54.03 -1.96 -67.47
N VAL A 267 -53.08 -2.27 -66.57
CA VAL A 267 -51.65 -1.96 -66.74
C VAL A 267 -50.88 -2.24 -65.43
N VAL A 268 -50.12 -3.34 -65.48
CA VAL A 268 -48.70 -3.50 -65.10
C VAL A 268 -48.24 -3.12 -63.69
N LEU A 269 -47.90 -4.18 -62.94
CA LEU A 269 -46.87 -4.20 -61.89
C LEU A 269 -45.49 -3.85 -62.47
N ASP A 270 -44.78 -2.87 -61.90
CA ASP A 270 -43.34 -3.03 -61.71
C ASP A 270 -42.81 -2.32 -60.46
N SER A 271 -41.92 -3.07 -59.81
CA SER A 271 -40.96 -2.70 -58.80
C SER A 271 -39.94 -1.67 -59.33
N THR A 272 -39.49 -0.75 -58.47
CA THR A 272 -38.08 -0.61 -58.03
C THR A 272 -37.74 0.78 -57.47
N LYS A 273 -36.90 0.71 -56.43
CA LYS A 273 -36.02 1.74 -55.84
C LYS A 273 -35.37 2.70 -56.85
N TYR A 274 -35.20 3.97 -56.44
CA TYR A 274 -33.94 4.71 -56.20
C TYR A 274 -34.33 6.21 -56.04
N SER A 275 -34.13 6.84 -54.88
CA SER A 275 -32.98 7.68 -54.51
C SER A 275 -32.68 8.84 -55.49
N PHE A 276 -32.83 10.10 -55.06
CA PHE A 276 -31.74 11.06 -54.78
C PHE A 276 -32.20 12.55 -54.86
N MET A 277 -31.60 13.39 -53.99
CA MET A 277 -31.46 14.87 -54.03
C MET A 277 -32.74 15.73 -53.99
N GLY A 278 -32.90 16.72 -53.11
CA GLY A 278 -31.98 17.41 -52.20
C GLY A 278 -32.27 18.92 -52.29
N LEU A 279 -32.35 19.64 -51.17
CA LEU A 279 -31.93 21.04 -51.12
C LEU A 279 -31.67 21.52 -49.69
N ILE A 280 -30.47 22.10 -49.54
CA ILE A 280 -29.79 22.57 -48.34
C ILE A 280 -30.10 24.06 -48.11
N LYS A 281 -30.14 24.52 -46.85
CA LYS A 281 -29.38 25.71 -46.42
C LYS A 281 -29.14 25.78 -44.90
N PRO A 282 -27.92 26.15 -44.45
CA PRO A 282 -27.48 26.07 -43.05
C PRO A 282 -27.59 27.40 -42.26
N LEU A 283 -27.55 27.26 -40.93
CA LEU A 283 -27.56 28.32 -39.92
C LEU A 283 -26.22 29.08 -39.86
N ARG A 284 -26.30 30.40 -39.70
CA ARG A 284 -25.19 31.36 -39.61
C ARG A 284 -24.84 31.61 -38.14
N ILE A 285 -23.57 31.46 -37.79
CA ILE A 285 -22.98 31.88 -36.51
C ILE A 285 -22.37 33.28 -36.72
N THR A 286 -22.70 34.22 -35.82
CA THR A 286 -22.01 35.50 -35.67
C THR A 286 -21.04 35.44 -34.50
N ALA A 287 -19.89 36.09 -34.70
CA ALA A 287 -18.80 36.27 -33.74
C ALA A 287 -19.19 37.12 -32.53
#